data_AF-A0A0M8NP73-F1
#
_entry.id   AF-A0A0M8NP73-F1
#
_cell.length_a   1.000
_cell.length_b   1.000
_cell.length_c   1.000
_cell.angle_alpha   90.00
_cell.angle_beta   90.00
_cell.angle_gamma   90.00
#
_symmetry.space_group_name_H-M   'P 1'
#
loop_
_entity.id
_entity.type
_entity.pdbx_description
1 polymer ?
#
loop_
_entity_poly.entity_id
_entity_poly.type
_entity_poly.pdbx_seq_one_letter_code
_entity_poly.pdbx_strand_id
1 'polypeptide(L)'
;MNAHHPTWGGPGVRADDEAEQLLQIADEQDLELTTEQGKATWTRNNQSSVIDLTFISSSLNSRLICCERADDIEQASDHFPIRMAIDIETPIAVQQRRRNWKATDNEKLVRKIEEGLRTMERSVANHPQIEAQCQRLMEVVQSAIDFSTPWANPSVWSNPDFDDECKAAVKDVRRLRRIHTRTKDPCDWIRYSEARNKKTRLIKKTLSRAHRRRVQQVIEDGPQGMWRLVKWARHRDGAYEKGLTPSLKIQDPRRLGEIAETVDQKAEAFRAAFFPQPPQADLSDTSSYRYPQPIDFPPITAQEIHDVVRTAKAGKAPGDDGIPNSLWHKLIGIPSVLQVLEHMFNACIRTGYNPTHFQRSITVVLRKQGKSDYQLAKSYRPVALLNTLGKFLEAVIARRISYAVETEGLLPKTHLGGRRGISTDHAIHIMVDRIKLAWGKGKPVVSLLMLDVENWGSSSPGLKPSCRTGAQKKKKKIQKIKKFKKKKKKKKKKKI
;
A
#
# COMPACT_ATOMS: atom_id res chain seq x y z
N MET A 1 2.36 23.49 30.12
CA MET A 1 1.92 24.30 31.27
C MET A 1 2.48 23.59 32.48
N ASN A 2 3.33 24.25 33.27
CA ASN A 2 4.03 23.62 34.39
C ASN A 2 3.29 24.02 35.67
N ALA A 3 2.12 23.44 35.89
CA ALA A 3 1.26 23.76 37.01
C ALA A 3 1.63 22.92 38.23
N HIS A 4 1.65 23.54 39.41
CA HIS A 4 2.00 22.90 40.67
C HIS A 4 0.76 22.79 41.56
N HIS A 5 0.59 21.63 42.19
CA HIS A 5 -0.52 21.39 43.09
C HIS A 5 -0.14 20.35 44.13
N PRO A 6 -0.64 20.44 45.38
CA PRO A 6 -0.43 19.40 46.40
C PRO A 6 -0.78 17.99 45.92
N THR A 7 -1.82 17.85 45.09
CA THR A 7 -2.34 16.55 44.62
C THR A 7 -1.30 15.72 43.86
N TRP A 8 -0.39 16.35 43.10
CA TRP A 8 0.71 15.64 42.40
C TRP A 8 2.09 16.02 42.91
N GLY A 9 2.30 17.24 43.38
CA GLY A 9 3.58 17.71 43.91
C GLY A 9 3.88 17.20 45.32
N GLY A 10 2.87 16.72 46.04
CA GLY A 10 2.97 16.26 47.42
C GLY A 10 2.76 17.37 48.46
N PRO A 11 2.78 17.01 49.76
CA PRO A 11 2.58 17.95 50.85
C PRO A 11 3.61 19.09 50.82
N GLY A 12 3.15 20.34 50.96
CA GLY A 12 4.01 21.54 51.00
C GLY A 12 4.21 22.24 49.64
N VAL A 13 3.70 21.68 48.55
CA VAL A 13 3.68 22.37 47.24
C VAL A 13 2.54 23.37 47.19
N ARG A 14 2.82 24.61 46.76
CA ARG A 14 1.78 25.64 46.56
C ARG A 14 0.92 25.29 45.34
N ALA A 15 -0.39 25.43 45.48
CA ALA A 15 -1.33 25.30 44.38
C ALA A 15 -1.28 26.55 43.48
N ASP A 16 -1.09 26.34 42.19
CA ASP A 16 -1.24 27.34 41.14
C ASP A 16 -2.72 27.42 40.69
N ASP A 17 -3.21 28.59 40.29
CA ASP A 17 -4.62 28.76 39.86
C ASP A 17 -4.95 27.93 38.60
N GLU A 18 -3.97 27.76 37.71
CA GLU A 18 -4.12 26.93 36.51
C GLU A 18 -4.20 25.43 36.85
N ALA A 19 -3.66 25.01 37.99
CA ALA A 19 -3.76 23.62 38.45
C ALA A 19 -5.20 23.27 38.87
N GLU A 20 -5.88 24.20 39.55
CA GLU A 20 -7.29 24.06 39.94
C GLU A 20 -8.20 23.97 38.72
N GLN A 21 -7.97 24.83 37.72
CA GLN A 21 -8.71 24.76 36.45
C GLN A 21 -8.50 23.41 35.74
N LEU A 22 -7.28 22.88 35.76
CA LEU A 22 -6.99 21.57 35.16
C LEU A 22 -7.74 20.44 35.88
N LEU A 23 -7.79 20.48 37.21
CA LEU A 23 -8.53 19.50 38.01
C LEU A 23 -10.03 19.57 37.74
N GLN A 24 -10.60 20.77 37.64
CA GLN A 24 -12.00 20.95 37.27
C GLN A 24 -12.31 20.36 35.89
N ILE A 25 -11.46 20.64 34.89
CA ILE A 25 -11.63 20.08 33.53
C ILE A 25 -11.50 18.54 33.56
N ALA A 26 -10.57 18.01 34.34
CA ALA A 26 -10.39 16.56 34.47
C ALA A 26 -11.64 15.90 35.07
N ASP A 27 -12.20 16.48 36.13
CA ASP A 27 -13.43 16.01 36.77
C ASP A 27 -14.63 16.09 35.81
N GLU A 28 -14.80 17.21 35.11
CA GLU A 28 -15.85 17.38 34.09
C GLU A 28 -15.76 16.37 32.92
N GLN A 29 -14.58 15.80 32.68
CA GLN A 29 -14.33 14.81 31.62
C GLN A 29 -14.18 13.37 32.13
N ASP A 30 -14.49 13.11 33.41
CA ASP A 30 -14.37 11.78 34.04
C ASP A 30 -12.94 11.20 33.92
N LEU A 31 -11.95 12.07 34.17
CA LEU A 31 -10.52 11.75 34.13
C LEU A 31 -9.91 11.73 35.53
N GLU A 32 -9.26 10.63 35.87
CA GLU A 32 -8.57 10.43 37.13
C GLU A 32 -7.06 10.62 36.96
N LEU A 33 -6.43 11.33 37.90
CA LEU A 33 -4.98 11.50 37.93
C LEU A 33 -4.30 10.21 38.43
N THR A 34 -3.37 9.67 37.64
CA THR A 34 -2.64 8.44 37.97
C THR A 34 -1.17 8.66 38.28
N THR A 35 -0.65 9.88 38.08
CA THR A 35 0.76 10.19 38.38
C THR A 35 1.05 10.01 39.87
N GLU A 36 2.15 9.32 40.17
CA GLU A 36 2.64 9.12 41.53
C GLU A 36 2.93 10.46 42.22
N GLN A 37 2.24 10.72 43.33
CA GLN A 37 2.36 11.97 44.08
C GLN A 37 3.78 12.14 44.65
N GLY A 38 4.35 13.34 44.52
CA GLY A 38 5.64 13.73 45.11
C GLY A 38 6.87 13.20 44.37
N LYS A 39 6.71 12.31 43.38
CA LYS A 39 7.84 11.76 42.63
C LYS A 39 8.17 12.63 41.43
N ALA A 40 9.26 13.40 41.55
CA ALA A 40 9.68 14.34 40.52
C ALA A 40 9.82 13.69 39.13
N THR A 41 9.12 14.24 38.15
CA THR A 41 9.15 13.85 36.74
C THR A 41 10.11 14.71 35.93
N TRP A 42 10.61 15.80 36.52
CA TRP A 42 11.62 16.65 35.93
C TRP A 42 12.69 17.01 36.96
N THR A 43 13.96 17.04 36.54
CA THR A 43 15.09 17.51 37.36
C THR A 43 16.12 18.27 36.53
N ARG A 44 16.55 19.44 37.00
CA ARG A 44 17.66 20.19 36.40
C ARG A 44 18.31 21.10 37.45
N ASN A 45 19.64 21.18 37.44
CA ASN A 45 20.40 22.11 38.30
C ASN A 45 19.94 22.10 39.77
N ASN A 46 19.80 20.90 40.36
CA ASN A 46 19.29 20.65 41.72
C ASN A 46 17.83 21.05 41.99
N GLN A 47 17.07 21.47 40.98
CA GLN A 47 15.63 21.64 41.06
C GLN A 47 14.92 20.37 40.60
N SER A 48 13.79 20.06 41.20
CA SER A 48 12.93 18.94 40.85
C SER A 48 11.46 19.32 40.96
N SER A 49 10.62 18.81 40.07
CA SER A 49 9.18 19.06 40.09
C SER A 49 8.40 17.92 39.45
N VAL A 50 7.11 17.83 39.79
CA VAL A 50 6.13 16.89 39.20
C VAL A 50 5.29 17.70 38.21
N ILE A 51 5.65 17.64 36.93
CA ILE A 51 5.02 18.46 35.88
C ILE A 51 4.49 17.63 34.71
N ASP A 52 4.90 16.38 34.61
CA ASP A 52 4.43 15.44 33.60
C ASP A 52 3.27 14.64 34.22
N LEU A 53 2.04 15.14 34.03
CA LEU A 53 0.84 14.54 34.60
C LEU A 53 0.21 13.53 33.63
N THR A 54 -0.27 12.42 34.16
CA THR A 54 -0.95 11.36 33.43
C THR A 54 -2.35 11.18 33.99
N PHE A 55 -3.35 11.27 33.12
CA PHE A 55 -4.75 11.10 33.45
C PHE A 55 -5.33 9.90 32.67
N ILE A 56 -6.27 9.20 33.28
CA ILE A 56 -6.97 8.06 32.67
C ILE A 56 -8.48 8.23 32.84
N SER A 57 -9.29 7.78 31.88
CA SER A 57 -10.74 7.77 32.07
C SER A 57 -11.14 6.71 33.10
N SER A 58 -12.17 6.97 33.90
CA SER A 58 -12.62 6.03 34.95
C SER A 58 -12.96 4.64 34.40
N SER A 59 -13.49 4.57 33.17
CA SER A 59 -13.73 3.29 32.46
C SER A 59 -12.47 2.45 32.20
N LEU A 60 -11.30 3.07 32.07
CA LEU A 60 -10.01 2.40 31.85
C LEU A 60 -9.21 2.22 33.13
N ASN A 61 -9.54 2.94 34.22
CA ASN A 61 -8.83 2.83 35.49
C ASN A 61 -8.87 1.40 36.06
N SER A 62 -9.98 0.69 35.88
CA SER A 62 -10.12 -0.74 36.25
C SER A 62 -9.12 -1.67 35.55
N ARG A 63 -8.52 -1.23 34.44
CA ARG A 63 -7.53 -1.97 33.65
C ARG A 63 -6.12 -1.44 33.85
N LEU A 64 -5.91 -0.41 34.67
CA LEU A 64 -4.58 0.14 34.91
C LEU A 64 -3.74 -0.88 35.69
N ILE A 65 -2.64 -1.33 35.10
CA ILE A 65 -1.67 -2.22 35.75
C ILE A 65 -0.70 -1.37 36.57
N CYS A 66 -0.16 -0.30 35.98
CA CYS A 66 0.69 0.66 36.68
C CYS A 66 0.76 2.01 35.96
N CYS A 67 1.04 3.06 36.74
CA CYS A 67 1.51 4.36 36.26
C CYS A 67 2.67 4.79 37.17
N GLU A 68 3.89 4.77 36.65
CA GLU A 68 5.09 5.03 37.46
C GLU A 68 6.14 5.83 36.69
N ARG A 69 7.01 6.52 37.42
CA ARG A 69 8.24 7.04 36.84
C ARG A 69 9.19 5.87 36.53
N ALA A 70 9.50 5.69 35.26
CA ALA A 70 10.27 4.55 34.77
C ALA A 70 11.78 4.78 34.94
N ASP A 71 12.24 4.65 36.18
CA ASP A 71 13.64 4.88 36.58
C ASP A 71 14.64 3.91 35.92
N ASP A 72 14.14 2.80 35.36
CA ASP A 72 14.89 1.81 34.59
C ASP A 72 15.09 2.19 33.11
N ILE A 73 14.39 3.21 32.59
CA ILE A 73 14.54 3.68 31.20
C ILE A 73 15.67 4.71 31.12
N GLU A 74 16.67 4.42 30.28
CA GLU A 74 17.80 5.34 30.03
C GLU A 74 17.33 6.65 29.38
N GLN A 75 17.52 7.78 30.05
CA GLN A 75 17.15 9.11 29.56
C GLN A 75 18.36 10.02 29.25
N ALA A 76 18.20 10.86 28.23
CA ALA A 76 19.13 11.93 27.87
C ALA A 76 18.51 13.34 28.06
N SER A 77 17.34 13.41 28.70
CA SER A 77 16.60 14.64 29.02
C SER A 77 16.63 14.90 30.54
N ASP A 78 16.28 16.13 30.89
CA ASP A 78 15.88 16.59 32.22
C ASP A 78 14.49 16.09 32.66
N HIS A 79 13.70 15.50 31.76
CA HIS A 79 12.45 14.81 32.09
C HIS A 79 12.66 13.30 32.26
N PHE A 80 11.91 12.72 33.19
CA PHE A 80 11.80 11.29 33.42
C PHE A 80 10.62 10.69 32.64
N PRO A 81 10.83 9.57 31.92
CA PRO A 81 9.74 8.86 31.29
C PRO A 81 8.73 8.37 32.33
N ILE A 82 7.45 8.55 32.03
CA ILE A 82 6.36 7.91 32.76
C ILE A 82 5.93 6.68 31.99
N ARG A 83 5.87 5.55 32.68
CA ARG A 83 5.38 4.28 32.15
C ARG A 83 3.98 4.06 32.68
N MET A 84 3.03 4.00 31.76
CA MET A 84 1.68 3.54 32.01
C MET A 84 1.48 2.20 31.30
N ALA A 85 0.99 1.20 32.04
CA ALA A 85 0.62 -0.09 31.50
C ALA A 85 -0.88 -0.33 31.78
N ILE A 86 -1.64 -0.64 30.73
CA ILE A 86 -3.07 -0.93 30.81
C ILE A 86 -3.30 -2.34 30.27
N ASP A 87 -4.14 -3.11 30.96
CA ASP A 87 -4.56 -4.44 30.57
C ASP A 87 -5.55 -4.38 29.39
N ILE A 88 -4.97 -4.45 28.19
CA ILE A 88 -5.72 -4.48 26.93
C ILE A 88 -5.17 -5.63 26.09
N GLU A 89 -6.04 -6.58 25.77
CA GLU A 89 -5.77 -7.57 24.74
C GLU A 89 -5.72 -6.89 23.37
N THR A 90 -4.52 -6.50 22.96
CA THR A 90 -4.28 -6.08 21.57
C THR A 90 -3.85 -7.28 20.74
N PRO A 91 -4.47 -7.54 19.57
CA PRO A 91 -3.96 -8.57 18.68
C PRO A 91 -2.53 -8.22 18.29
N ILE A 92 -1.60 -9.14 18.56
CA ILE A 92 -0.19 -8.95 18.26
C ILE A 92 -0.05 -8.76 16.75
N ALA A 93 0.44 -7.59 16.33
CA ALA A 93 0.79 -7.36 14.93
C ALA A 93 2.01 -8.22 14.59
N VAL A 94 1.78 -9.43 14.04
CA VAL A 94 2.84 -10.30 13.56
C VAL A 94 3.50 -9.60 12.36
N GLN A 95 4.69 -9.04 12.57
CA GLN A 95 5.46 -8.50 11.46
C GLN A 95 5.86 -9.65 10.55
N GLN A 96 5.38 -9.61 9.30
CA GLN A 96 5.80 -10.57 8.30
C GLN A 96 7.31 -10.43 8.08
N ARG A 97 8.04 -11.53 8.29
CA ARG A 97 9.47 -11.62 7.98
C ARG A 97 9.66 -11.38 6.49
N ARG A 98 10.71 -10.65 6.14
CA ARG A 98 11.05 -10.35 4.74
C ARG A 98 12.46 -10.80 4.45
N ARG A 99 12.73 -11.28 3.22
CA ARG A 99 14.08 -11.58 2.76
C ARG A 99 14.87 -10.28 2.53
N ASN A 100 16.16 -10.30 2.83
CA ASN A 100 17.07 -9.22 2.51
C ASN A 100 17.64 -9.40 1.10
N TRP A 101 16.84 -9.05 0.09
CA TRP A 101 17.20 -9.19 -1.34
C TRP A 101 18.49 -8.48 -1.76
N LYS A 102 18.93 -7.46 -1.00
CA LYS A 102 20.19 -6.76 -1.26
C LYS A 102 21.41 -7.58 -0.82
N ALA A 103 21.24 -8.48 0.14
CA ALA A 103 22.29 -9.34 0.67
C ALA A 103 22.26 -10.76 0.05
N THR A 104 21.54 -10.95 -1.07
CA THR A 104 21.54 -12.23 -1.80
C THR A 104 22.93 -12.50 -2.38
N ASP A 105 23.47 -13.69 -2.07
CA ASP A 105 24.68 -14.22 -2.69
C ASP A 105 24.36 -14.76 -4.09
N ASN A 106 24.74 -14.01 -5.13
CA ASN A 106 24.35 -14.31 -6.50
C ASN A 106 24.99 -15.61 -7.02
N GLU A 107 26.23 -15.92 -6.63
CA GLU A 107 26.93 -17.12 -7.08
C GLU A 107 26.26 -18.38 -6.52
N LYS A 108 25.94 -18.37 -5.21
CA LYS A 108 25.18 -19.47 -4.59
C LYS A 108 23.80 -19.63 -5.19
N LEU A 109 23.11 -18.51 -5.48
CA LEU A 109 21.80 -18.53 -6.11
C LEU A 109 21.87 -19.22 -7.48
N VAL A 110 22.76 -18.75 -8.37
CA VAL A 110 22.90 -19.30 -9.73
C VAL A 110 23.26 -20.78 -9.69
N ARG A 111 24.27 -21.16 -8.89
CA ARG A 111 24.69 -22.56 -8.74
C ARG A 111 23.54 -23.45 -8.30
N LYS A 112 22.73 -23.00 -7.32
CA LYS A 112 21.63 -23.81 -6.79
C LYS A 112 20.47 -23.96 -7.78
N ILE A 113 20.18 -22.89 -8.53
CA ILE A 113 19.20 -22.93 -9.62
C ILE A 113 19.65 -23.91 -10.71
N GLU A 114 20.89 -23.80 -11.19
CA GLU A 114 21.41 -24.67 -12.24
C GLU A 114 21.43 -26.14 -11.81
N GLU A 115 21.83 -26.43 -10.56
CA GLU A 115 21.76 -27.77 -9.99
C GLU A 115 20.31 -28.31 -9.99
N GLY A 116 19.35 -27.51 -9.52
CA GLY A 116 17.95 -27.91 -9.45
C GLY A 116 17.27 -28.11 -10.81
N LEU A 117 17.70 -27.37 -11.84
CA LEU A 117 17.14 -27.48 -13.18
C LEU A 117 17.77 -28.59 -14.03
N ARG A 118 18.91 -29.18 -13.65
CA ARG A 118 19.54 -30.29 -14.39
C ARG A 118 18.63 -31.50 -14.54
N THR A 119 17.82 -31.79 -13.53
CA THR A 119 16.93 -32.97 -13.46
C THR A 119 15.52 -32.68 -13.98
N MET A 120 15.28 -31.50 -14.54
CA MET A 120 13.95 -31.07 -14.95
C MET A 120 13.65 -31.53 -16.38
N GLU A 121 12.54 -32.24 -16.55
CA GLU A 121 12.01 -32.58 -17.88
C GLU A 121 11.58 -31.30 -18.62
N ARG A 122 11.94 -31.25 -19.91
CA ARG A 122 11.78 -30.06 -20.75
C ARG A 122 10.56 -30.14 -21.68
N SER A 123 10.01 -31.34 -21.87
CA SER A 123 8.84 -31.56 -22.73
C SER A 123 7.56 -31.49 -21.91
N VAL A 124 6.61 -30.68 -22.37
CA VAL A 124 5.30 -30.51 -21.73
C VAL A 124 4.22 -30.54 -22.80
N ALA A 125 3.29 -31.49 -22.65
CA ALA A 125 2.23 -31.75 -23.63
C ALA A 125 0.81 -31.55 -23.07
N ASN A 126 0.59 -31.70 -21.76
CA ASN A 126 -0.74 -31.67 -21.15
C ASN A 126 -0.83 -30.85 -19.85
N HIS A 127 -2.05 -30.58 -19.38
CA HIS A 127 -2.28 -29.71 -18.21
C HIS A 127 -1.56 -30.20 -16.93
N PRO A 128 -1.60 -31.50 -16.56
CA PRO A 128 -0.85 -31.98 -15.39
C PRO A 128 0.67 -31.77 -15.49
N GLN A 129 1.25 -31.95 -16.67
CA GLN A 129 2.68 -31.71 -16.90
C GLN A 129 3.03 -30.22 -16.80
N ILE A 130 2.17 -29.32 -17.29
CA ILE A 130 2.35 -27.87 -17.15
C ILE A 130 2.37 -27.49 -15.65
N GLU A 131 1.42 -28.02 -14.89
CA GLU A 131 1.32 -27.77 -13.45
C GLU A 131 2.56 -28.28 -12.70
N ALA A 132 2.95 -29.53 -12.96
CA ALA A 132 4.13 -30.14 -12.34
C ALA A 132 5.43 -29.40 -12.70
N GLN A 133 5.58 -28.95 -13.95
CA GLN A 133 6.74 -28.18 -14.39
C GLN A 133 6.78 -26.82 -13.69
N CYS A 134 5.65 -26.11 -13.61
CA CYS A 134 5.56 -24.84 -12.90
C CYS A 134 5.90 -25.01 -11.40
N GLN A 135 5.30 -26.01 -10.75
CA GLN A 135 5.54 -26.30 -9.34
C GLN A 135 7.02 -26.61 -9.07
N ARG A 136 7.62 -27.50 -9.88
CA ARG A 136 9.04 -27.85 -9.75
C ARG A 136 9.97 -26.65 -9.96
N LEU A 137 9.67 -25.78 -10.94
CA LEU A 137 10.45 -24.57 -11.16
C LEU A 137 10.41 -23.67 -9.92
N MET A 138 9.21 -23.46 -9.36
CA MET A 138 9.02 -22.61 -8.19
C MET A 138 9.69 -23.21 -6.93
N GLU A 139 9.68 -24.54 -6.77
CA GLU A 139 10.41 -25.24 -5.70
C GLU A 139 11.93 -25.04 -5.82
N VAL A 140 12.49 -25.19 -7.02
CA VAL A 140 13.91 -24.93 -7.28
C VAL A 140 14.26 -23.47 -6.97
N VAL A 141 13.43 -22.52 -7.41
CA VAL A 141 13.64 -21.09 -7.14
C VAL A 141 13.58 -20.78 -5.65
N GLN A 142 12.58 -21.29 -4.92
CA GLN A 142 12.46 -21.05 -3.49
C GLN A 142 13.59 -21.72 -2.70
N SER A 143 13.97 -22.96 -3.04
CA SER A 143 15.13 -23.62 -2.43
C SER A 143 16.42 -22.81 -2.62
N ALA A 144 16.63 -22.26 -3.81
CA ALA A 144 17.78 -21.40 -4.09
C ALA A 144 17.72 -20.06 -3.33
N ILE A 145 16.53 -19.46 -3.17
CA ILE A 145 16.33 -18.25 -2.35
C ILE A 145 16.66 -18.55 -0.88
N ASP A 146 16.16 -19.66 -0.34
CA ASP A 146 16.36 -20.05 1.05
C ASP A 146 17.85 -20.25 1.37
N PHE A 147 18.59 -20.83 0.42
CA PHE A 147 20.03 -21.08 0.54
C PHE A 147 20.90 -19.82 0.35
N SER A 148 20.48 -18.88 -0.51
CA SER A 148 21.32 -17.75 -0.93
C SER A 148 20.94 -16.40 -0.32
N THR A 149 19.72 -16.25 0.20
CA THR A 149 19.17 -14.94 0.59
C THR A 149 18.79 -14.93 2.07
N PRO A 150 19.50 -14.21 2.95
CA PRO A 150 19.19 -14.19 4.37
C PRO A 150 17.86 -13.48 4.67
N TRP A 151 17.25 -13.82 5.80
CA TRP A 151 16.12 -13.06 6.35
C TRP A 151 16.57 -11.69 6.84
N ALA A 152 15.76 -10.67 6.62
CA ALA A 152 15.96 -9.35 7.20
C ALA A 152 15.59 -9.38 8.69
N ASN A 153 16.49 -8.87 9.53
CA ASN A 153 16.26 -8.69 10.97
C ASN A 153 16.31 -7.19 11.32
N PRO A 154 15.30 -6.39 10.91
CA PRO A 154 15.27 -4.98 11.27
C PRO A 154 14.99 -4.84 12.77
N SER A 155 15.84 -4.08 13.47
CA SER A 155 15.56 -3.64 14.84
C SER A 155 14.50 -2.53 14.83
N VAL A 156 13.71 -2.42 15.89
CA VAL A 156 12.79 -1.28 16.12
C VAL A 156 13.54 0.06 16.08
N TRP A 157 14.83 0.04 16.46
CA TRP A 157 15.70 1.22 16.47
C TRP A 157 16.50 1.39 15.16
N SER A 158 16.24 0.57 14.15
CA SER A 158 16.95 0.66 12.87
C SER A 158 16.50 1.90 12.10
N ASN A 159 17.48 2.72 11.69
CA ASN A 159 17.25 3.85 10.82
C ASN A 159 17.95 3.58 9.48
N PRO A 160 17.21 3.50 8.35
CA PRO A 160 17.81 3.20 7.04
C PRO A 160 18.78 4.28 6.55
N ASP A 161 18.73 5.49 7.11
CA ASP A 161 19.63 6.59 6.79
C ASP A 161 20.92 6.57 7.62
N PHE A 162 21.05 5.67 8.61
CA PHE A 162 22.28 5.54 9.39
C PHE A 162 23.30 4.72 8.60
N ASP A 163 24.41 5.37 8.25
CA ASP A 163 25.62 4.70 7.79
C ASP A 163 26.32 3.96 8.94
N ASP A 164 27.36 3.21 8.58
CA ASP A 164 28.10 2.40 9.56
C ASP A 164 28.86 3.28 10.57
N GLU A 165 29.23 4.51 10.20
CA GLU A 165 29.82 5.50 11.10
C GLU A 165 28.83 5.92 12.19
N CYS A 166 27.57 6.20 11.82
CA CYS A 166 26.50 6.50 12.78
C CYS A 166 26.25 5.33 13.73
N LYS A 167 26.22 4.10 13.21
CA LYS A 167 26.04 2.89 14.03
C LYS A 167 27.20 2.70 15.02
N ALA A 168 28.44 2.92 14.57
CA ALA A 168 29.62 2.85 15.42
C ALA A 168 29.59 3.93 16.53
N ALA A 169 29.25 5.17 16.19
CA ALA A 169 29.13 6.26 17.15
C ALA A 169 28.05 5.99 18.21
N VAL A 170 26.90 5.41 17.83
CA VAL A 170 25.86 4.98 18.78
C VAL A 170 26.39 3.91 19.73
N LYS A 171 27.11 2.90 19.22
CA LYS A 171 27.72 1.85 20.05
C LYS A 171 28.74 2.42 21.03
N ASP A 172 29.57 3.36 20.58
CA ASP A 172 30.63 3.96 21.40
C ASP A 172 30.06 4.82 22.53
N VAL A 173 29.05 5.65 22.25
CA VAL A 173 28.34 6.42 23.29
C VAL A 173 27.71 5.51 24.35
N ARG A 174 27.07 4.41 23.93
CA ARG A 174 26.51 3.42 24.87
C ARG A 174 27.59 2.72 25.69
N ARG A 175 28.77 2.48 25.12
CA ARG A 175 29.91 1.88 25.83
C ARG A 175 30.46 2.85 26.88
N LEU A 176 30.76 4.09 26.51
CA LEU A 176 31.30 5.11 27.41
C LEU A 176 30.32 5.47 28.53
N ARG A 177 29.01 5.50 28.25
CA ARG A 177 27.99 5.71 29.29
C ARG A 177 27.96 4.57 30.30
N ARG A 178 28.06 3.31 29.84
CA ARG A 178 28.13 2.13 30.74
C ARG A 178 29.37 2.18 31.64
N ILE A 179 30.51 2.62 31.10
CA ILE A 179 31.72 2.82 31.88
C ILE A 179 31.47 3.88 32.96
N HIS A 180 31.04 5.08 32.59
CA HIS A 180 30.71 6.15 33.54
C HIS A 180 29.68 5.73 34.60
N THR A 181 28.64 4.98 34.22
CA THR A 181 27.60 4.55 35.17
C THR A 181 28.18 3.61 36.23
N ARG A 182 29.16 2.78 35.85
CA ARG A 182 29.85 1.87 36.77
C ARG A 182 30.89 2.57 37.63
N THR A 183 31.66 3.50 37.05
CA THR A 183 32.79 4.16 37.73
C THR A 183 32.38 5.41 38.50
N LYS A 184 31.34 6.11 38.04
CA LYS A 184 30.93 7.46 38.46
C LYS A 184 32.07 8.49 38.41
N ASP A 185 33.09 8.24 37.59
CA ASP A 185 34.28 9.10 37.44
C ASP A 185 33.97 10.33 36.57
N PRO A 186 34.24 11.56 37.05
CA PRO A 186 34.13 12.79 36.25
C PRO A 186 34.87 12.74 34.90
N CYS A 187 36.01 12.06 34.79
CA CYS A 187 36.74 11.91 33.53
C CYS A 187 35.96 11.07 32.50
N ASP A 188 35.26 10.03 32.96
CA ASP A 188 34.41 9.21 32.10
C ASP A 188 33.15 9.97 31.65
N TRP A 189 32.66 10.90 32.49
CA TRP A 189 31.58 11.81 32.10
C TRP A 189 32.00 12.75 30.96
N ILE A 190 33.22 13.30 31.01
CA ILE A 190 33.77 14.15 29.95
C ILE A 190 33.85 13.36 28.64
N ARG A 191 34.46 12.17 28.67
CA ARG A 191 34.58 11.28 27.50
C ARG A 191 33.21 10.91 26.91
N TYR A 192 32.26 10.55 27.77
CA TYR A 192 30.88 10.29 27.35
C TYR A 192 30.24 11.53 26.69
N SER A 193 30.41 12.71 27.29
CA SER A 193 29.82 13.96 26.81
C SER A 193 30.36 14.36 25.44
N GLU A 194 31.67 14.23 25.23
CA GLU A 194 32.33 14.45 23.93
C GLU A 194 31.81 13.48 22.86
N ALA A 195 31.79 12.18 23.17
CA ALA A 195 31.28 11.15 22.27
C ALA A 195 29.79 11.38 21.94
N ARG A 196 28.97 11.76 22.93
CA ARG A 196 27.56 12.10 22.77
C ARG A 196 27.40 13.27 21.80
N ASN A 197 28.17 14.35 21.99
CA ASN A 197 28.12 15.53 21.13
C ASN A 197 28.59 15.21 19.71
N LYS A 198 29.66 14.41 19.55
CA LYS A 198 30.14 13.92 18.25
C LYS A 198 29.06 13.10 17.53
N LYS A 199 28.47 12.12 18.23
CA LYS A 199 27.35 11.31 17.71
C LYS A 199 26.19 12.19 17.25
N THR A 200 25.76 13.15 18.06
CA THR A 200 24.65 14.06 17.71
C THR A 200 24.95 14.87 16.45
N ARG A 201 26.17 15.44 16.33
CA ARG A 201 26.60 16.17 15.12
C ARG A 201 26.63 15.25 13.90
N LEU A 202 27.18 14.05 14.03
CA LEU A 202 27.28 13.07 12.95
C LEU A 202 25.90 12.66 12.46
N ILE A 203 25.00 12.24 13.36
CA ILE A 203 23.62 11.85 13.01
C ILE A 203 22.90 13.00 12.31
N LYS A 204 22.98 14.23 12.85
CA LYS A 204 22.34 15.41 12.22
C LYS A 204 22.86 15.65 10.81
N LYS A 205 24.18 15.54 10.60
CA LYS A 205 24.83 15.69 9.30
C LYS A 205 24.41 14.60 8.32
N THR A 206 24.44 13.34 8.74
CA THR A 206 24.08 12.19 7.89
C THR A 206 22.60 12.22 7.51
N LEU A 207 21.70 12.45 8.46
CA LEU A 207 20.26 12.57 8.19
C LEU A 207 19.94 13.76 7.26
N SER A 208 20.61 14.91 7.46
CA SER A 208 20.43 16.07 6.58
C SER A 208 20.88 15.78 5.16
N ARG A 209 22.03 15.11 4.99
CA ARG A 209 22.54 14.70 3.67
C ARG A 209 21.62 13.67 3.00
N ALA A 210 21.14 12.68 3.75
CA ALA A 210 20.21 11.68 3.26
C ALA A 210 18.89 12.31 2.78
N HIS A 211 18.35 13.26 3.57
CA HIS A 211 17.17 14.02 3.18
C HIS A 211 17.40 14.84 1.90
N ARG A 212 18.51 15.58 1.80
CA ARG A 212 18.86 16.34 0.59
C ARG A 212 18.98 15.44 -0.63
N ARG A 213 19.65 14.29 -0.51
CA ARG A 213 19.76 13.30 -1.58
C ARG A 213 18.39 12.78 -2.02
N ARG A 214 17.49 12.48 -1.08
CA ARG A 214 16.11 12.08 -1.40
C ARG A 214 15.38 13.17 -2.16
N VAL A 215 15.46 14.43 -1.71
CA VAL A 215 14.81 15.56 -2.39
C VAL A 215 15.38 15.74 -3.80
N GLN A 216 16.70 15.67 -3.95
CA GLN A 216 17.39 15.78 -5.24
C GLN A 216 16.94 14.69 -6.22
N GLN A 217 16.96 13.43 -5.79
CA GLN A 217 16.50 12.30 -6.60
C GLN A 217 15.03 12.47 -7.04
N VAL A 218 14.20 13.01 -6.17
CA VAL A 218 12.79 13.27 -6.47
C VAL A 218 12.61 14.42 -7.47
N ILE A 219 13.50 15.40 -7.48
CA ILE A 219 13.52 16.47 -8.50
C ILE A 219 13.96 15.89 -9.86
N GLU A 220 14.99 15.04 -9.86
CA GLU A 220 15.51 14.35 -11.06
C GLU A 220 14.48 13.40 -11.69
N ASP A 221 13.63 12.77 -10.88
CA ASP A 221 12.48 11.97 -11.33
C ASP A 221 11.37 12.80 -12.04
N GLY A 222 11.56 14.11 -12.17
CA GLY A 222 10.67 15.02 -12.88
C GLY A 222 9.37 15.34 -12.12
N PRO A 223 8.33 15.86 -12.83
CA PRO A 223 7.10 16.34 -12.21
C PRO A 223 6.40 15.30 -11.32
N GLN A 224 6.45 14.01 -11.71
CA GLN A 224 5.86 12.92 -10.92
C GLN A 224 6.60 12.68 -9.60
N GLY A 225 7.92 12.88 -9.57
CA GLY A 225 8.69 12.90 -8.34
C GLY A 225 8.20 13.99 -7.41
N MET A 226 8.16 15.24 -7.87
CA MET A 226 7.73 16.38 -7.06
C MET A 226 6.35 16.15 -6.41
N TRP A 227 5.38 15.65 -7.17
CA TRP A 227 4.06 15.32 -6.64
C TRP A 227 4.07 14.21 -5.57
N ARG A 228 4.99 13.24 -5.63
CA ARG A 228 5.17 12.24 -4.57
C ARG A 228 5.67 12.89 -3.27
N LEU A 229 6.63 13.81 -3.35
CA LEU A 229 7.14 14.53 -2.18
C LEU A 229 6.06 15.41 -1.53
N VAL A 230 5.30 16.16 -2.34
CA VAL A 230 4.18 16.98 -1.85
C VAL A 230 3.13 16.12 -1.15
N LYS A 231 2.77 14.96 -1.72
CA LYS A 231 1.83 14.02 -1.08
C LYS A 231 2.37 13.48 0.24
N TRP A 232 3.65 13.10 0.28
CA TRP A 232 4.28 12.65 1.52
C TRP A 232 4.25 13.76 2.58
N ALA A 233 4.65 14.98 2.24
CA ALA A 233 4.67 16.11 3.17
C ALA A 233 3.27 16.45 3.72
N ARG A 234 2.24 16.43 2.87
CA ARG A 234 0.84 16.68 3.26
C ARG A 234 0.21 15.57 4.10
N HIS A 235 0.82 14.39 4.16
CA HIS A 235 0.24 13.21 4.78
C HIS A 235 1.18 12.53 5.78
N ARG A 236 2.29 13.18 6.17
CA ARG A 236 3.25 12.64 7.13
C ARG A 236 2.63 12.51 8.52
N ASP A 237 1.73 13.43 8.87
CA ASP A 237 0.97 13.44 10.11
C ASP A 237 -0.35 12.67 9.85
N GLY A 238 -0.62 11.59 10.60
CA GLY A 238 -1.82 10.76 10.45
C GLY A 238 -1.72 9.55 9.51
N ALA A 239 -0.50 9.08 9.18
CA ALA A 239 -0.33 7.84 8.41
C ALA A 239 -0.87 6.59 9.14
N TYR A 240 -0.80 6.58 10.48
CA TYR A 240 -1.27 5.49 11.34
C TYR A 240 -2.80 5.32 11.28
N GLU A 241 -3.56 6.42 11.37
CA GLU A 241 -5.03 6.43 11.29
C GLU A 241 -5.58 5.97 9.92
N LYS A 242 -4.77 6.08 8.86
CA LYS A 242 -5.13 5.62 7.51
C LYS A 242 -4.93 4.12 7.31
N GLY A 243 -4.12 3.46 8.14
CA GLY A 243 -3.81 2.04 8.04
C GLY A 243 -4.84 1.11 8.68
N LEU A 244 -5.58 1.59 9.68
CA LEU A 244 -6.58 0.79 10.39
C LEU A 244 -7.87 0.68 9.57
N THR A 245 -8.43 -0.50 9.40
CA THR A 245 -9.77 -0.63 8.79
C THR A 245 -10.83 -0.57 9.89
N PRO A 246 -11.72 0.45 9.90
CA PRO A 246 -12.79 0.54 10.88
C PRO A 246 -13.75 -0.65 10.72
N SER A 247 -14.67 -0.80 11.65
CA SER A 247 -15.75 -1.77 11.49
C SER A 247 -16.54 -1.51 10.20
N LEU A 248 -16.91 -2.56 9.48
CA LEU A 248 -17.55 -2.45 8.16
C LEU A 248 -19.02 -2.81 8.24
N LYS A 249 -19.88 -2.00 7.62
CA LYS A 249 -21.30 -2.33 7.45
C LYS A 249 -21.43 -3.41 6.38
N ILE A 250 -22.04 -4.53 6.74
CA ILE A 250 -22.32 -5.63 5.80
C ILE A 250 -23.41 -5.15 4.82
N GLN A 251 -23.12 -5.24 3.52
CA GLN A 251 -24.01 -4.78 2.44
C GLN A 251 -24.88 -5.89 1.86
N ASP A 252 -24.89 -7.08 2.48
CA ASP A 252 -25.75 -8.19 2.11
C ASP A 252 -27.21 -7.85 2.46
N PRO A 253 -28.14 -7.87 1.49
CA PRO A 253 -29.57 -7.67 1.75
C PRO A 253 -30.16 -8.57 2.84
N ARG A 254 -29.56 -9.75 3.10
CA ARG A 254 -30.02 -10.72 4.11
C ARG A 254 -29.49 -10.43 5.52
N ARG A 255 -28.45 -9.60 5.66
CA ARG A 255 -27.73 -9.31 6.93
C ARG A 255 -27.66 -7.81 7.20
N LEU A 256 -28.71 -7.09 6.83
CA LEU A 256 -28.74 -5.64 6.86
C LEU A 256 -28.67 -5.13 8.31
N GLY A 257 -27.64 -4.34 8.64
CA GLY A 257 -27.43 -3.78 9.98
C GLY A 257 -26.30 -4.46 10.76
N GLU A 258 -25.82 -5.62 10.32
CA GLU A 258 -24.66 -6.26 10.91
C GLU A 258 -23.35 -5.52 10.57
N ILE A 259 -22.43 -5.55 11.53
CA ILE A 259 -21.13 -4.89 11.45
C ILE A 259 -20.04 -5.96 11.54
N ALA A 260 -19.07 -5.90 10.64
CA ALA A 260 -17.87 -6.71 10.66
C ALA A 260 -16.77 -6.03 11.49
N GLU A 261 -16.38 -6.65 12.59
CA GLU A 261 -15.42 -6.09 13.55
C GLU A 261 -14.08 -6.84 13.50
N THR A 262 -14.13 -8.17 13.38
CA THR A 262 -12.93 -9.01 13.30
C THR A 262 -12.28 -8.95 11.91
N VAL A 263 -11.01 -9.37 11.82
CA VAL A 263 -10.27 -9.40 10.55
C VAL A 263 -10.96 -10.29 9.52
N ASP A 264 -11.40 -11.48 9.92
CA ASP A 264 -12.04 -12.44 9.03
C ASP A 264 -13.41 -11.96 8.55
N GLN A 265 -14.22 -11.38 9.46
CA GLN A 265 -15.50 -10.78 9.08
C GLN A 265 -15.30 -9.63 8.08
N LYS A 266 -14.28 -8.79 8.28
CA LYS A 266 -13.96 -7.68 7.37
C LYS A 266 -13.47 -8.20 6.01
N ALA A 267 -12.62 -9.23 6.01
CA ALA A 267 -12.13 -9.86 4.79
C ALA A 267 -13.29 -10.45 3.96
N GLU A 268 -14.22 -11.15 4.61
CA GLU A 268 -15.41 -11.71 3.96
C GLU A 268 -16.34 -10.60 3.43
N ALA A 269 -16.58 -9.54 4.21
CA ALA A 269 -17.38 -8.39 3.77
C ALA A 269 -16.79 -7.72 2.52
N PHE A 270 -15.46 -7.59 2.45
CA PHE A 270 -14.78 -7.11 1.24
C PHE A 270 -14.87 -8.10 0.08
N ARG A 271 -14.67 -9.41 0.32
CA ARG A 271 -14.75 -10.45 -0.71
C ARG A 271 -16.12 -10.43 -1.38
N ALA A 272 -17.19 -10.45 -0.60
CA ALA A 272 -18.57 -10.40 -1.10
C ALA A 272 -18.86 -9.11 -1.88
N ALA A 273 -18.34 -7.97 -1.42
CA ALA A 273 -18.56 -6.68 -2.08
C ALA A 273 -17.75 -6.51 -3.38
N PHE A 274 -16.52 -7.03 -3.45
CA PHE A 274 -15.62 -6.85 -4.58
C PHE A 274 -15.76 -7.92 -5.66
N PHE A 275 -16.15 -9.14 -5.29
CA PHE A 275 -16.24 -10.28 -6.21
C PHE A 275 -17.64 -10.91 -6.17
N PRO A 276 -18.70 -10.15 -6.51
CA PRO A 276 -20.03 -10.72 -6.61
C PRO A 276 -20.07 -11.76 -7.73
N GLN A 277 -20.83 -12.84 -7.54
CA GLN A 277 -21.05 -13.79 -8.63
C GLN A 277 -21.73 -13.09 -9.80
N PRO A 278 -21.13 -13.11 -11.01
CA PRO A 278 -21.74 -12.50 -12.17
C PRO A 278 -22.97 -13.31 -12.62
N PRO A 279 -24.00 -12.66 -13.17
CA PRO A 279 -25.08 -13.38 -13.84
C PRO A 279 -24.53 -14.13 -15.05
N GLN A 280 -25.18 -15.25 -15.42
CA GLN A 280 -24.83 -15.98 -16.64
C GLN A 280 -24.94 -15.06 -17.87
N ALA A 281 -23.95 -15.10 -18.74
CA ALA A 281 -23.95 -14.33 -19.98
C ALA A 281 -25.03 -14.86 -20.92
N ASP A 282 -25.87 -13.96 -21.43
CA ASP A 282 -26.68 -14.27 -22.61
C ASP A 282 -25.83 -14.11 -23.87
N LEU A 283 -25.57 -15.25 -24.52
CA LEU A 283 -24.76 -15.36 -25.74
C LEU A 283 -25.61 -15.60 -26.99
N SER A 284 -26.95 -15.53 -26.88
CA SER A 284 -27.84 -15.86 -27.99
C SER A 284 -27.60 -14.99 -29.23
N ASP A 285 -27.16 -13.74 -29.03
CA ASP A 285 -26.86 -12.76 -30.07
C ASP A 285 -25.51 -12.96 -30.77
N THR A 286 -24.68 -13.90 -30.30
CA THR A 286 -23.37 -14.22 -30.91
C THR A 286 -23.40 -15.50 -31.76
N SER A 287 -24.46 -16.31 -31.63
CA SER A 287 -24.57 -17.62 -32.28
C SER A 287 -24.47 -17.60 -33.81
N SER A 288 -24.90 -16.50 -34.44
CA SER A 288 -24.87 -16.33 -35.90
C SER A 288 -23.64 -15.56 -36.41
N TYR A 289 -22.70 -15.18 -35.54
CA TYR A 289 -21.54 -14.40 -35.96
C TYR A 289 -20.48 -15.31 -36.59
N ARG A 290 -20.17 -15.06 -37.87
CA ARG A 290 -19.08 -15.74 -38.58
C ARG A 290 -17.78 -14.98 -38.35
N TYR A 291 -16.87 -15.57 -37.58
CA TYR A 291 -15.55 -15.00 -37.34
C TYR A 291 -14.71 -14.93 -38.63
N PRO A 292 -13.86 -13.91 -38.78
CA PRO A 292 -12.87 -13.86 -39.85
C PRO A 292 -11.81 -14.96 -39.65
N GLN A 293 -10.92 -15.12 -40.63
CA GLN A 293 -9.78 -16.02 -40.49
C GLN A 293 -8.95 -15.64 -39.26
N PRO A 294 -8.50 -16.63 -38.46
CA PRO A 294 -7.64 -16.37 -37.31
C PRO A 294 -6.35 -15.66 -37.73
N ILE A 295 -5.92 -14.72 -36.88
CA ILE A 295 -4.60 -14.10 -37.00
C ILE A 295 -3.56 -15.14 -36.59
N ASP A 296 -2.46 -15.23 -37.35
CA ASP A 296 -1.36 -16.13 -37.01
C ASP A 296 -0.76 -15.81 -35.64
N PHE A 297 -0.45 -16.85 -34.87
CA PHE A 297 0.09 -16.74 -33.52
C PHE A 297 1.30 -17.68 -33.37
N PRO A 298 2.49 -17.26 -33.84
CA PRO A 298 3.68 -18.11 -33.78
C PRO A 298 4.09 -18.40 -32.34
N PRO A 299 4.98 -19.37 -32.07
CA PRO A 299 5.51 -19.60 -30.73
C PRO A 299 6.12 -18.35 -30.09
N ILE A 300 6.01 -18.22 -28.77
CA ILE A 300 6.70 -17.23 -27.95
C ILE A 300 8.19 -17.51 -28.01
N THR A 301 8.99 -16.46 -28.29
CA THR A 301 10.45 -16.56 -28.32
C THR A 301 11.05 -16.31 -26.93
N ALA A 302 12.20 -16.93 -26.65
CA ALA A 302 13.02 -16.61 -25.48
C ALA A 302 13.32 -15.10 -25.34
N GLN A 303 13.56 -14.39 -26.46
CA GLN A 303 13.85 -12.95 -26.43
C GLN A 303 12.66 -12.12 -25.91
N GLU A 304 11.43 -12.44 -26.32
CA GLU A 304 10.24 -11.74 -25.83
C GLU A 304 10.07 -11.89 -24.32
N ILE A 305 10.32 -13.10 -23.80
CA ILE A 305 10.27 -13.38 -22.36
C ILE A 305 11.35 -12.58 -21.64
N HIS A 306 12.59 -12.65 -22.12
CA HIS A 306 13.71 -11.90 -21.55
C HIS A 306 13.40 -10.41 -21.46
N ASP A 307 12.90 -9.82 -22.54
CA ASP A 307 12.62 -8.38 -22.61
C ASP A 307 11.46 -7.97 -21.71
N VAL A 308 10.39 -8.77 -21.64
CA VAL A 308 9.28 -8.52 -20.71
C VAL A 308 9.78 -8.54 -19.26
N VAL A 309 10.60 -9.52 -18.89
CA VAL A 309 11.14 -9.62 -17.52
C VAL A 309 12.05 -8.43 -17.22
N ARG A 310 13.00 -8.10 -18.10
CA ARG A 310 13.97 -7.01 -17.86
C ARG A 310 13.34 -5.62 -17.81
N THR A 311 12.29 -5.39 -18.59
CA THR A 311 11.58 -4.09 -18.63
C THR A 311 10.56 -3.93 -17.50
N ALA A 312 10.25 -5.01 -16.77
CA ALA A 312 9.39 -4.94 -15.60
C ALA A 312 10.03 -4.06 -14.51
N LYS A 313 9.21 -3.23 -13.85
CA LYS A 313 9.73 -2.36 -12.78
C LYS A 313 10.19 -3.23 -11.59
N ALA A 314 11.47 -3.12 -11.22
CA ALA A 314 12.10 -3.95 -10.20
C ALA A 314 11.43 -3.85 -8.81
N GLY A 315 11.02 -2.65 -8.40
CA GLY A 315 10.45 -2.36 -7.07
C GLY A 315 8.93 -2.56 -6.95
N LYS A 316 8.32 -3.44 -7.75
CA LYS A 316 6.89 -3.76 -7.63
C LYS A 316 6.66 -4.78 -6.52
N ALA A 317 5.50 -4.69 -5.88
CA ALA A 317 5.10 -5.64 -4.84
C ALA A 317 4.91 -7.05 -5.47
N PRO A 318 5.49 -8.10 -4.85
CA PRO A 318 5.34 -9.48 -5.32
C PRO A 318 3.94 -10.03 -5.02
N GLY A 319 3.65 -11.22 -5.56
CA GLY A 319 2.46 -12.00 -5.23
C GLY A 319 2.61 -12.76 -3.90
N ASP A 320 1.86 -13.86 -3.74
CA ASP A 320 1.95 -14.69 -2.53
C ASP A 320 3.25 -15.49 -2.44
N ASP A 321 3.95 -15.67 -3.56
CA ASP A 321 5.28 -16.28 -3.62
C ASP A 321 6.40 -15.41 -2.99
N GLY A 322 6.14 -14.12 -2.78
CA GLY A 322 7.09 -13.17 -2.21
C GLY A 322 8.28 -12.83 -3.12
N ILE A 323 8.29 -13.24 -4.39
CA ILE A 323 9.44 -13.10 -5.29
C ILE A 323 9.39 -11.74 -6.03
N PRO A 324 10.34 -10.82 -5.79
CA PRO A 324 10.34 -9.52 -6.46
C PRO A 324 10.84 -9.61 -7.91
N ASN A 325 10.39 -8.69 -8.75
CA ASN A 325 10.89 -8.55 -10.13
C ASN A 325 12.42 -8.42 -10.20
N SER A 326 13.04 -7.75 -9.21
CA SER A 326 14.50 -7.63 -9.15
C SER A 326 15.22 -8.98 -9.07
N LEU A 327 14.61 -10.02 -8.49
CA LEU A 327 15.17 -11.36 -8.50
C LEU A 327 15.00 -12.00 -9.88
N TRP A 328 13.82 -11.89 -10.49
CA TRP A 328 13.57 -12.38 -11.85
C TRP A 328 14.52 -11.76 -12.88
N HIS A 329 14.90 -10.50 -12.74
CA HIS A 329 15.93 -9.88 -13.59
C HIS A 329 17.28 -10.62 -13.52
N LYS A 330 17.63 -11.20 -12.36
CA LYS A 330 18.84 -12.03 -12.23
C LYS A 330 18.61 -13.41 -12.83
N LEU A 331 17.50 -14.05 -12.47
CA LEU A 331 17.18 -15.42 -12.90
C LEU A 331 17.04 -15.55 -14.42
N ILE A 332 16.48 -14.54 -15.09
CA ILE A 332 16.33 -14.56 -16.56
C ILE A 332 17.65 -14.47 -17.32
N GLY A 333 18.74 -14.11 -16.64
CA GLY A 333 20.10 -14.19 -17.19
C GLY A 333 20.68 -15.60 -17.21
N ILE A 334 20.02 -16.57 -16.56
CA ILE A 334 20.44 -17.97 -16.53
C ILE A 334 19.79 -18.69 -17.73
N PRO A 335 20.57 -19.22 -18.70
CA PRO A 335 20.01 -19.80 -19.92
C PRO A 335 19.02 -20.95 -19.68
N SER A 336 19.27 -21.79 -18.67
CA SER A 336 18.38 -22.91 -18.32
C SER A 336 17.03 -22.45 -17.80
N VAL A 337 16.98 -21.36 -17.01
CA VAL A 337 15.73 -20.74 -16.56
C VAL A 337 14.93 -20.24 -17.75
N LEU A 338 15.59 -19.47 -18.64
CA LEU A 338 14.93 -18.90 -19.80
C LEU A 338 14.35 -19.99 -20.72
N GLN A 339 15.10 -21.06 -20.94
CA GLN A 339 14.65 -22.21 -21.73
C GLN A 339 13.42 -22.88 -21.09
N VAL A 340 13.42 -23.13 -19.77
CA VAL A 340 12.27 -23.72 -19.08
C VAL A 340 11.03 -22.82 -19.20
N LEU A 341 11.20 -21.51 -19.03
CA LEU A 341 10.10 -20.55 -19.18
C LEU A 341 9.53 -20.55 -20.60
N GLU A 342 10.38 -20.58 -21.62
CA GLU A 342 9.94 -20.62 -23.02
C GLU A 342 9.10 -21.87 -23.31
N HIS A 343 9.54 -23.05 -22.89
CA HIS A 343 8.80 -24.30 -23.10
C HIS A 343 7.46 -24.27 -22.37
N MET A 344 7.48 -23.86 -21.09
CA MET A 344 6.28 -23.78 -20.26
C MET A 344 5.27 -22.77 -20.80
N PHE A 345 5.70 -21.55 -21.16
CA PHE A 345 4.82 -20.50 -21.67
C PHE A 345 4.19 -20.91 -23.00
N ASN A 346 4.97 -21.49 -23.91
CA ASN A 346 4.44 -22.02 -25.16
C ASN A 346 3.44 -23.17 -24.93
N ALA A 347 3.70 -24.05 -23.95
CA ALA A 347 2.75 -25.10 -23.59
C ALA A 347 1.44 -24.53 -23.03
N CYS A 348 1.51 -23.49 -22.19
CA CYS A 348 0.33 -22.79 -21.67
C CYS A 348 -0.53 -22.23 -22.82
N ILE A 349 0.10 -21.59 -23.82
CA ILE A 349 -0.61 -21.03 -24.96
C ILE A 349 -1.21 -22.10 -25.86
N ARG A 350 -0.45 -23.16 -26.20
CA ARG A 350 -0.95 -24.25 -27.05
C ARG A 350 -2.15 -24.97 -26.45
N THR A 351 -2.16 -25.14 -25.12
CA THR A 351 -3.22 -25.89 -24.42
C THR A 351 -4.35 -24.99 -23.92
N GLY A 352 -4.15 -23.68 -23.86
CA GLY A 352 -5.08 -22.75 -23.21
C GLY A 352 -5.13 -22.90 -21.69
N TYR A 353 -4.12 -23.53 -21.08
CA TYR A 353 -4.05 -23.80 -19.65
C TYR A 353 -3.04 -22.90 -18.94
N ASN A 354 -3.47 -22.26 -17.84
CA ASN A 354 -2.60 -21.52 -16.95
C ASN A 354 -2.34 -22.31 -15.66
N PRO A 355 -1.08 -22.49 -15.23
CA PRO A 355 -0.78 -23.09 -13.94
C PRO A 355 -1.51 -22.44 -12.78
N THR A 356 -1.86 -23.20 -11.74
CA THR A 356 -2.53 -22.64 -10.56
C THR A 356 -1.69 -21.56 -9.88
N HIS A 357 -0.36 -21.70 -9.91
CA HIS A 357 0.57 -20.67 -9.42
C HIS A 357 0.35 -19.30 -10.06
N PHE A 358 -0.06 -19.24 -11.34
CA PHE A 358 -0.29 -17.97 -12.03
C PHE A 358 -1.60 -17.31 -11.62
N GLN A 359 -2.55 -18.12 -11.12
CA GLN A 359 -3.90 -17.70 -10.79
C GLN A 359 -4.05 -17.28 -9.32
N ARG A 360 -3.05 -17.57 -8.47
CA ARG A 360 -3.02 -17.18 -7.07
C ARG A 360 -2.69 -15.68 -6.94
N SER A 361 -3.40 -15.01 -6.03
CA SER A 361 -3.16 -13.60 -5.76
C SER A 361 -3.53 -13.20 -4.33
N ILE A 362 -2.84 -12.18 -3.82
CA ILE A 362 -3.22 -11.48 -2.59
C ILE A 362 -4.03 -10.24 -2.97
N THR A 363 -5.26 -10.12 -2.49
CA THR A 363 -6.04 -8.89 -2.68
C THR A 363 -5.75 -7.89 -1.57
N VAL A 364 -5.03 -6.82 -1.89
CA VAL A 364 -4.79 -5.70 -0.99
C VAL A 364 -5.92 -4.68 -1.12
N VAL A 365 -6.50 -4.27 0.00
CA VAL A 365 -7.63 -3.35 0.03
C VAL A 365 -7.17 -1.93 0.35
N LEU A 366 -7.25 -1.03 -0.63
CA LEU A 366 -6.75 0.34 -0.52
C LEU A 366 -7.89 1.36 -0.35
N ARG A 367 -7.80 2.23 0.65
CA ARG A 367 -8.75 3.35 0.85
C ARG A 367 -8.78 4.27 -0.37
N LYS A 368 -9.98 4.59 -0.88
CA LYS A 368 -10.18 5.67 -1.86
C LYS A 368 -10.12 7.00 -1.13
N GLN A 369 -9.40 7.98 -1.68
CA GLN A 369 -9.35 9.32 -1.10
C GLN A 369 -10.71 10.04 -1.16
N GLY A 370 -10.98 10.89 -0.17
CA GLY A 370 -12.15 11.79 -0.15
C GLY A 370 -13.50 11.09 0.02
N LYS A 371 -13.53 9.91 0.64
CA LYS A 371 -14.80 9.23 0.97
C LYS A 371 -15.33 9.68 2.33
N SER A 372 -16.63 9.88 2.39
CA SER A 372 -17.34 10.35 3.58
C SER A 372 -17.57 9.25 4.63
N ASP A 373 -17.63 7.98 4.22
CA ASP A 373 -17.86 6.84 5.11
C ASP A 373 -16.94 5.68 4.72
N TYR A 374 -15.96 5.38 5.57
CA TYR A 374 -15.04 4.25 5.42
C TYR A 374 -15.53 2.96 6.09
N GLN A 375 -16.73 2.94 6.66
CA GLN A 375 -17.39 1.71 7.07
C GLN A 375 -18.02 0.97 5.87
N LEU A 376 -17.97 1.56 4.67
CA LEU A 376 -18.54 0.98 3.44
C LEU A 376 -17.44 0.38 2.55
N ALA A 377 -17.60 -0.87 2.13
CA ALA A 377 -16.65 -1.55 1.26
C ALA A 377 -16.34 -0.78 -0.05
N LYS A 378 -17.35 -0.11 -0.63
CA LYS A 378 -17.20 0.74 -1.84
C LYS A 378 -16.23 1.91 -1.68
N SER A 379 -15.88 2.29 -0.45
CA SER A 379 -14.90 3.33 -0.15
C SER A 379 -13.45 2.85 -0.29
N TYR A 380 -13.26 1.59 -0.71
CA TYR A 380 -11.98 0.96 -0.94
C TYR A 380 -11.86 0.46 -2.38
N ARG A 381 -10.62 0.16 -2.79
CA ARG A 381 -10.24 -0.44 -4.08
C ARG A 381 -9.50 -1.76 -3.80
N PRO A 382 -9.97 -2.89 -4.34
CA PRO A 382 -9.17 -4.10 -4.36
C PRO A 382 -8.02 -3.93 -5.35
N VAL A 383 -6.83 -4.39 -4.97
CA VAL A 383 -5.66 -4.51 -5.84
C VAL A 383 -5.14 -5.94 -5.70
N ALA A 384 -5.32 -6.74 -6.75
CA ALA A 384 -4.82 -8.11 -6.78
C ALA A 384 -3.31 -8.11 -7.08
N LEU A 385 -2.54 -8.66 -6.15
CA LEU A 385 -1.12 -8.95 -6.30
C LEU A 385 -0.97 -10.39 -6.79
N LEU A 386 -1.10 -10.59 -8.10
CA LEU A 386 -0.80 -11.86 -8.77
C LEU A 386 0.71 -12.16 -8.72
N ASN A 387 1.06 -13.44 -8.80
CA ASN A 387 2.44 -13.88 -8.95
C ASN A 387 3.08 -13.31 -10.22
N THR A 388 4.34 -12.90 -10.10
CA THR A 388 5.03 -12.14 -11.16
C THR A 388 5.31 -13.01 -12.38
N LEU A 389 5.46 -14.32 -12.18
CA LEU A 389 5.72 -15.27 -13.27
C LEU A 389 4.57 -15.31 -14.29
N GLY A 390 3.31 -15.44 -13.81
CA GLY A 390 2.13 -15.37 -14.67
C GLY A 390 1.98 -14.02 -15.36
N LYS A 391 2.29 -12.92 -14.66
CA LYS A 391 2.30 -11.57 -15.24
C LYS A 391 3.29 -11.42 -16.39
N PHE A 392 4.40 -12.15 -16.42
CA PHE A 392 5.32 -12.11 -17.55
C PHE A 392 4.70 -12.76 -18.79
N LEU A 393 4.04 -13.90 -18.64
CA LEU A 393 3.28 -14.51 -19.74
C LEU A 393 2.20 -13.54 -20.22
N GLU A 394 1.37 -13.01 -19.30
CA GLU A 394 0.34 -12.01 -19.64
C GLU A 394 0.91 -10.79 -20.37
N ALA A 395 2.09 -10.30 -19.97
CA ALA A 395 2.72 -9.16 -20.60
C ALA A 395 3.26 -9.47 -22.02
N VAL A 396 3.78 -10.69 -22.27
CA VAL A 396 4.11 -11.14 -23.63
C VAL A 396 2.86 -11.14 -24.50
N ILE A 397 1.78 -11.77 -24.00
CA ILE A 397 0.51 -11.86 -24.73
C ILE A 397 -0.11 -10.48 -24.96
N ALA A 398 -0.09 -9.60 -23.96
CA ALA A 398 -0.60 -8.24 -24.08
C ALA A 398 0.16 -7.44 -25.14
N ARG A 399 1.49 -7.61 -25.26
CA ARG A 399 2.29 -6.97 -26.33
C ARG A 399 1.88 -7.49 -27.71
N ARG A 400 1.71 -8.80 -27.87
CA ARG A 400 1.27 -9.41 -29.14
C ARG A 400 -0.13 -8.99 -29.54
N ILE A 401 -1.08 -9.04 -28.61
CA ILE A 401 -2.46 -8.56 -28.85
C ILE A 401 -2.44 -7.08 -29.21
N SER A 402 -1.67 -6.26 -28.50
CA SER A 402 -1.56 -4.83 -28.81
C SER A 402 -1.00 -4.59 -30.21
N TYR A 403 0.01 -5.36 -30.62
CA TYR A 403 0.57 -5.30 -31.97
C TYR A 403 -0.49 -5.67 -33.02
N ALA A 404 -1.13 -6.83 -32.89
CA ALA A 404 -2.15 -7.31 -33.80
C ALA A 404 -3.34 -6.35 -33.92
N VAL A 405 -3.78 -5.77 -32.80
CA VAL A 405 -4.88 -4.79 -32.77
C VAL A 405 -4.56 -3.54 -33.61
N GLU A 406 -3.31 -3.09 -33.58
CA GLU A 406 -2.88 -1.90 -34.32
C GLU A 406 -2.60 -2.22 -35.80
N THR A 407 -1.97 -3.37 -36.10
CA THR A 407 -1.66 -3.78 -37.49
C THR A 407 -2.91 -4.12 -38.29
N GLU A 408 -3.85 -4.84 -37.68
CA GLU A 408 -5.10 -5.27 -38.32
C GLU A 408 -6.22 -4.22 -38.19
N GLY A 409 -5.98 -3.10 -37.51
CA GLY A 409 -6.96 -2.03 -37.35
C GLY A 409 -8.23 -2.43 -36.58
N LEU A 410 -8.11 -3.31 -35.58
CA LEU A 410 -9.25 -3.96 -34.90
C LEU A 410 -10.05 -3.03 -33.99
N LEU A 411 -9.52 -1.84 -33.66
CA LEU A 411 -10.19 -0.86 -32.81
C LEU A 411 -10.60 0.39 -33.60
N PRO A 412 -11.79 0.95 -33.33
CA PRO A 412 -12.18 2.25 -33.89
C PRO A 412 -11.17 3.34 -33.52
N LYS A 413 -10.96 4.31 -34.42
CA LYS A 413 -10.09 5.49 -34.18
C LYS A 413 -10.52 6.33 -32.97
N THR A 414 -11.77 6.19 -32.52
CA THR A 414 -12.30 6.85 -31.32
C THR A 414 -12.05 6.09 -30.02
N HIS A 415 -11.51 4.86 -30.08
CA HIS A 415 -11.04 4.14 -28.90
C HIS A 415 -9.66 4.69 -28.52
N LEU A 416 -9.58 5.36 -27.36
CA LEU A 416 -8.37 6.07 -26.91
C LEU A 416 -7.73 5.43 -25.67
N GLY A 417 -8.52 4.79 -24.82
CA GLY A 417 -8.03 4.18 -23.59
C GLY A 417 -7.16 2.96 -23.86
N GLY A 418 -6.08 2.79 -23.09
CA GLY A 418 -5.26 1.57 -23.15
C GLY A 418 -4.41 1.39 -24.41
N ARG A 419 -4.36 2.37 -25.31
CA ARG A 419 -3.58 2.30 -26.56
C ARG A 419 -2.21 2.94 -26.41
N ARG A 420 -1.21 2.32 -27.01
CA ARG A 420 0.17 2.83 -27.00
C ARG A 420 0.23 4.16 -27.74
N GLY A 421 0.91 5.15 -27.15
CA GLY A 421 1.07 6.48 -27.75
C GLY A 421 -0.15 7.39 -27.62
N ILE A 422 -1.26 6.93 -27.03
CA ILE A 422 -2.47 7.74 -26.81
C ILE A 422 -2.62 8.06 -25.32
N SER A 423 -2.94 9.31 -25.01
CA SER A 423 -3.14 9.83 -23.66
C SER A 423 -4.54 10.44 -23.48
N THR A 424 -4.90 10.75 -22.24
CA THR A 424 -6.12 11.49 -21.92
C THR A 424 -6.16 12.87 -22.59
N ASP A 425 -5.01 13.47 -22.89
CA ASP A 425 -4.93 14.77 -23.56
C ASP A 425 -5.54 14.71 -24.96
N HIS A 426 -5.29 13.62 -25.69
CA HIS A 426 -5.90 13.39 -27.00
C HIS A 426 -7.43 13.35 -26.89
N ALA A 427 -7.97 12.70 -25.85
CA ALA A 427 -9.41 12.66 -25.61
C ALA A 427 -9.98 14.05 -25.31
N ILE A 428 -9.25 14.87 -24.53
CA ILE A 428 -9.63 16.25 -24.23
C ILE A 428 -9.62 17.10 -25.50
N HIS A 429 -8.56 17.02 -26.31
CA HIS A 429 -8.47 17.75 -27.58
C HIS A 429 -9.62 17.39 -28.52
N ILE A 430 -9.90 16.09 -28.72
CA ILE A 430 -11.02 15.63 -29.56
C ILE A 430 -12.37 16.18 -29.05
N MET A 431 -12.58 16.20 -27.73
CA MET A 431 -13.80 16.77 -27.15
C MET A 431 -13.90 18.29 -27.39
N VAL A 432 -12.82 19.04 -27.13
CA VAL A 432 -12.77 20.49 -27.29
C VAL A 432 -12.98 20.88 -28.75
N ASP A 433 -12.34 20.18 -29.69
CA ASP A 433 -12.48 20.44 -31.12
C ASP A 433 -13.91 20.19 -31.60
N ARG A 434 -14.56 19.11 -31.14
CA ARG A 434 -15.98 18.86 -31.45
C ARG A 434 -16.90 19.96 -30.93
N ILE A 435 -16.62 20.51 -29.75
CA ILE A 435 -17.37 21.63 -29.19
C ILE A 435 -17.17 22.89 -30.05
N LYS A 436 -15.92 23.24 -30.35
CA LYS A 436 -15.59 24.43 -31.16
C LYS A 436 -16.16 24.34 -32.58
N LEU A 437 -16.08 23.19 -33.22
CA LEU A 437 -16.68 22.94 -34.55
C LEU A 437 -18.20 23.10 -34.54
N ALA A 438 -18.87 22.64 -33.47
CA ALA A 438 -20.32 22.82 -33.34
C ALA A 438 -20.69 24.30 -33.19
N TRP A 439 -19.94 25.06 -32.38
CA TRP A 439 -20.12 26.51 -32.25
C TRP A 439 -19.87 27.24 -33.56
N GLY A 440 -18.82 26.89 -34.31
CA GLY A 440 -18.53 27.46 -35.63
C GLY A 440 -19.63 27.20 -36.67
N LYS A 441 -20.38 26.09 -36.54
CA LYS A 441 -21.55 25.76 -37.38
C LYS A 441 -22.85 26.41 -36.89
N GLY A 442 -22.77 27.44 -36.04
CA GLY A 442 -23.94 28.15 -35.52
C GLY A 442 -24.82 27.33 -34.58
N LYS A 443 -24.30 26.25 -33.97
CA LYS A 443 -25.01 25.48 -32.93
C LYS A 443 -24.65 26.04 -31.55
N PRO A 444 -25.47 26.94 -30.96
CA PRO A 444 -25.08 27.68 -29.75
C PRO A 444 -25.02 26.82 -28.48
N VAL A 445 -25.60 25.61 -28.51
CA VAL A 445 -25.66 24.72 -27.35
C VAL A 445 -25.13 23.34 -27.73
N VAL A 446 -24.10 22.91 -27.01
CA VAL A 446 -23.55 21.54 -27.09
C VAL A 446 -23.92 20.82 -25.79
N SER A 447 -24.28 19.55 -25.89
CA SER A 447 -24.59 18.69 -24.74
C SER A 447 -23.68 17.48 -24.75
N LEU A 448 -23.07 17.18 -23.60
CA LEU A 448 -22.21 16.01 -23.40
C LEU A 448 -22.94 14.96 -22.56
N LEU A 449 -22.92 13.71 -23.03
CA LEU A 449 -23.39 12.55 -22.25
C LEU A 449 -22.16 11.77 -21.77
N MET A 450 -21.93 11.78 -20.46
CA MET A 450 -20.87 10.99 -19.82
C MET A 450 -21.48 9.70 -19.27
N LEU A 451 -20.92 8.57 -19.69
CA LEU A 451 -21.31 7.23 -19.25
C LEU A 451 -20.12 6.61 -18.52
N ASP A 452 -20.40 5.89 -17.44
CA ASP A 452 -19.39 5.19 -16.66
C ASP A 452 -19.92 3.79 -16.30
N VAL A 453 -19.01 2.82 -16.22
CA VAL A 453 -19.33 1.43 -15.89
C VAL A 453 -18.87 1.17 -14.46
N GLU A 454 -19.81 0.81 -13.59
CA GLU A 454 -19.49 0.43 -12.22
C GLU A 454 -18.73 -0.90 -12.21
N ASN A 455 -17.64 -0.99 -11.44
CA ASN A 455 -16.94 -2.24 -11.15
C ASN A 455 -16.32 -2.97 -12.37
N TRP A 456 -15.82 -2.23 -13.36
CA TRP A 456 -15.16 -2.80 -14.56
C TRP A 456 -14.05 -3.84 -14.27
N GLY A 457 -13.27 -3.68 -13.19
CA GLY A 457 -12.15 -4.57 -12.87
C GLY A 457 -12.52 -5.87 -12.15
N SER A 458 -13.75 -6.01 -11.65
CA SER A 458 -14.25 -7.23 -10.99
C SER A 458 -15.23 -8.02 -11.87
N SER A 459 -15.61 -7.47 -13.01
CA SER A 459 -16.29 -8.20 -14.09
C SER A 459 -15.25 -8.92 -14.93
N SER A 460 -15.20 -10.26 -14.85
CA SER A 460 -14.25 -11.11 -15.57
C SER A 460 -14.25 -10.87 -17.10
N PRO A 461 -13.11 -11.04 -17.79
CA PRO A 461 -13.03 -10.92 -19.25
C PRO A 461 -13.78 -12.11 -19.87
N GLY A 462 -14.92 -11.83 -20.49
CA GLY A 462 -15.84 -12.83 -21.07
C GLY A 462 -17.31 -12.49 -20.81
N LEU A 463 -17.59 -11.59 -19.87
CA LEU A 463 -18.94 -11.15 -19.55
C LEU A 463 -19.18 -9.75 -20.11
N LYS A 464 -20.19 -9.60 -20.97
CA LYS A 464 -20.74 -8.28 -21.28
C LYS A 464 -20.98 -7.56 -19.95
N PRO A 465 -20.51 -6.32 -19.76
CA PRO A 465 -20.93 -5.54 -18.62
C PRO A 465 -22.44 -5.46 -18.69
N SER A 466 -23.14 -6.08 -17.75
CA SER A 466 -24.56 -5.79 -17.60
C SER A 466 -24.59 -4.29 -17.28
N CYS A 467 -24.96 -3.49 -18.27
CA CYS A 467 -25.47 -2.17 -18.00
C CYS A 467 -26.67 -2.44 -17.11
N ARG A 468 -26.49 -2.39 -15.78
CA ARG A 468 -27.61 -2.21 -14.86
C ARG A 468 -28.24 -0.91 -15.31
N THR A 469 -29.22 -1.06 -16.19
CA THR A 469 -29.93 0.04 -16.74
C THR A 469 -30.60 0.68 -15.54
N GLY A 470 -30.13 1.87 -15.21
CA GLY A 470 -30.96 2.83 -14.51
C GLY A 470 -32.13 3.23 -15.41
N ALA A 471 -32.91 2.27 -15.95
CA ALA A 471 -34.08 2.51 -16.77
C ALA A 471 -35.13 3.29 -15.95
N GLN A 472 -35.22 3.01 -14.65
CA GLN A 472 -36.06 3.79 -13.72
C GLN A 472 -35.49 5.19 -13.45
N LYS A 473 -34.16 5.37 -13.36
CA LYS A 473 -33.52 6.70 -13.24
C LYS A 473 -33.55 7.49 -14.56
N LYS A 474 -33.42 6.84 -15.73
CA LYS A 474 -33.55 7.41 -17.08
C LYS A 474 -34.98 7.89 -17.33
N LYS A 475 -36.01 7.10 -16.98
CA LYS A 475 -37.42 7.56 -17.05
C LYS A 475 -37.66 8.79 -16.18
N LYS A 476 -37.17 8.81 -14.93
CA LYS A 476 -37.28 9.98 -14.03
C LYS A 476 -36.48 11.21 -14.53
N LYS A 477 -35.28 11.01 -15.11
CA LYS A 477 -34.43 12.11 -15.63
C LYS A 477 -34.97 12.68 -16.95
N ILE A 478 -35.49 11.82 -17.84
CA ILE A 478 -36.18 12.24 -19.08
C ILE A 478 -37.50 12.95 -18.74
N GLN A 479 -38.27 12.48 -17.74
CA GLN A 479 -39.46 13.19 -17.26
C GLN A 479 -39.11 14.55 -16.63
N LYS A 480 -38.01 14.67 -15.87
CA LYS A 480 -37.51 15.95 -15.36
C LYS A 480 -37.10 16.90 -16.49
N ILE A 481 -36.41 16.42 -17.53
CA ILE A 481 -36.03 17.22 -18.70
C ILE A 481 -37.27 17.66 -19.49
N LYS A 482 -38.26 16.77 -19.70
CA LYS A 482 -39.55 17.12 -20.34
C LYS A 482 -40.32 18.16 -19.51
N LYS A 483 -40.36 18.03 -18.16
CA LYS A 483 -40.97 19.04 -17.25
C LYS A 483 -40.23 20.38 -17.31
N PHE A 484 -38.90 20.38 -17.38
CA PHE A 484 -38.09 21.60 -17.48
C PHE A 484 -38.28 22.33 -18.83
N LYS A 485 -38.32 21.58 -19.94
CA LYS A 485 -38.66 22.12 -21.27
C LYS A 485 -40.09 22.69 -21.32
N LYS A 486 -41.08 22.03 -20.70
CA LYS A 486 -42.45 22.56 -20.56
C LYS A 486 -42.50 23.85 -19.72
N LYS A 487 -41.75 23.93 -18.61
CA LYS A 487 -41.64 25.15 -17.78
C LYS A 487 -40.97 26.31 -18.56
N LYS A 488 -39.91 26.05 -19.34
CA LYS A 488 -39.29 27.09 -20.19
C LYS A 488 -40.22 27.57 -21.32
N LYS A 489 -40.98 26.68 -21.97
CA LYS A 489 -42.01 27.08 -22.96
C LYS A 489 -43.13 27.93 -22.33
N LYS A 490 -43.61 27.56 -21.13
CA LYS A 490 -44.61 28.36 -20.39
C LYS A 490 -44.07 29.72 -19.94
N LYS A 491 -42.79 29.83 -19.54
CA LYS A 491 -42.15 31.12 -19.22
C LYS A 491 -41.93 32.01 -20.45
N LYS A 492 -41.66 31.44 -21.63
CA LYS A 492 -41.56 32.20 -22.88
C LYS A 492 -42.93 32.72 -23.37
N LYS A 493 -44.01 31.95 -23.18
CA LYS A 493 -45.40 32.37 -23.52
C LYS A 493 -46.03 33.37 -22.53
N LYS A 494 -45.36 33.70 -21.42
CA LYS A 494 -45.79 34.75 -20.47
C LYS A 494 -44.95 36.04 -20.60
N LYS A 495 -44.03 36.08 -21.58
CA LYS A 495 -43.12 37.21 -21.87
C LYS A 495 -43.30 37.75 -23.30
N ILE A 496 -44.33 37.28 -23.98
CA ILE A 496 -44.96 37.81 -25.19
C ILE A 496 -46.41 37.99 -24.77
#